data_AF-A0A1G0JK01-F1
#
_entry.id   AF-A0A1G0JK01-F1
#
_cell.length_a   1.000
_cell.length_b   1.000
_cell.length_c   1.000
_cell.angle_alpha   90.00
_cell.angle_beta   90.00
_cell.angle_gamma   90.00
#
_symmetry.space_group_name_H-M   'P 1'
#
loop_
_entity.id
_entity.type
_entity.pdbx_description
1 polymer ?
#
loop_
_entity_poly.entity_id
_entity_poly.type
_entity_poly.pdbx_seq_one_letter_code
_entity_poly.pdbx_strand_id
1 'polypeptide(L)'
;MSFVYIAPLSDGTAFKVGKAVAPSSRLSQLLRYYKFDTSRILIVNCKTVGNAFELESILHKSCSKKQKLMPYDGGTEFFTFDAYEKAITIVQSVCSINDYQTIPFVRQKKENPADETGLIVDAFSNKIRARRLELNLTQAELAKLADLSKRTIEHIENHGRTTFYNMVCVLRVLDLEYLFSELEITSPLRKRASRFESEDE
;
A
#
# COMPACT_ATOMS: atom_id res chain seq x y z
N MET A 1 -17.85 -14.94 -1.25
CA MET A 1 -17.17 -15.94 -0.38
C MET A 1 -16.67 -15.19 0.84
N SER A 2 -16.80 -15.77 2.03
CA SER A 2 -16.34 -15.14 3.27
C SER A 2 -15.15 -15.91 3.82
N PHE A 3 -14.18 -15.17 4.31
CA PHE A 3 -12.94 -15.71 4.83
C PHE A 3 -12.67 -15.14 6.21
N VAL A 4 -11.95 -15.91 7.02
CA VAL A 4 -11.34 -15.46 8.26
C VAL A 4 -9.83 -15.51 8.07
N TYR A 5 -9.12 -14.48 8.52
CA TYR A 5 -7.66 -14.45 8.52
C TYR A 5 -7.10 -14.33 9.93
N ILE A 6 -5.95 -14.95 10.14
CA ILE A 6 -5.11 -14.83 11.32
C ILE A 6 -3.75 -14.29 10.83
N ALA A 7 -3.39 -13.08 11.24
CA ALA A 7 -2.21 -12.38 10.75
C ALA A 7 -1.29 -11.96 11.93
N PRO A 8 -0.22 -12.71 12.21
CA PRO A 8 0.74 -12.36 13.26
C PRO A 8 1.63 -11.19 12.85
N LEU A 9 2.00 -10.34 13.82
CA LEU A 9 3.01 -9.29 13.63
C LEU A 9 4.40 -9.91 13.45
N SER A 10 5.26 -9.23 12.71
CA SER A 10 6.63 -9.68 12.42
C SER A 10 7.54 -9.71 13.64
N ASP A 11 7.21 -8.94 14.68
CA ASP A 11 7.94 -8.93 15.94
C ASP A 11 7.50 -10.03 16.92
N GLY A 12 6.49 -10.84 16.54
CA GLY A 12 5.96 -11.91 17.38
C GLY A 12 5.28 -11.43 18.65
N THR A 13 4.90 -10.16 18.75
CA THR A 13 4.26 -9.62 19.97
C THR A 13 2.76 -9.88 20.01
N ALA A 14 2.11 -9.81 18.84
CA ALA A 14 0.67 -9.93 18.72
C ALA A 14 0.26 -10.51 17.36
N PHE A 15 -1.03 -10.81 17.22
CA PHE A 15 -1.65 -11.17 15.96
C PHE A 15 -3.04 -10.56 15.83
N LYS A 16 -3.50 -10.46 14.59
CA LYS A 16 -4.83 -9.98 14.26
C LYS A 16 -5.72 -11.12 13.77
N VAL A 17 -6.95 -11.14 14.27
CA VAL A 17 -8.04 -11.90 13.64
C VAL A 17 -8.95 -10.92 12.92
N GLY A 18 -9.53 -11.36 11.80
CA GLY A 18 -10.64 -10.64 11.20
C GLY A 18 -11.30 -11.40 10.06
N LYS A 19 -12.50 -10.95 9.70
CA LYS A 19 -13.22 -11.40 8.50
C LYS A 19 -12.94 -10.52 7.28
N ALA A 20 -13.01 -11.12 6.09
CA ALA A 20 -12.99 -10.40 4.82
C ALA A 20 -13.76 -11.16 3.72
N VAL A 21 -14.43 -10.44 2.83
CA VAL A 21 -14.97 -11.00 1.57
C VAL A 21 -13.86 -11.15 0.52
N ALA A 22 -12.83 -10.30 0.60
CA ALA A 22 -11.65 -10.30 -0.25
C ALA A 22 -10.38 -10.19 0.61
N PRO A 23 -9.80 -11.31 1.09
CA PRO A 23 -8.67 -11.33 2.02
C PRO A 23 -7.45 -10.61 1.46
N SER A 24 -7.15 -10.82 0.19
CA SER A 24 -6.02 -10.18 -0.50
C SER A 24 -6.11 -8.65 -0.45
N SER A 25 -7.30 -8.08 -0.70
CA SER A 25 -7.53 -6.64 -0.63
C SER A 25 -7.41 -6.11 0.80
N ARG A 26 -8.05 -6.78 1.76
CA ARG A 26 -8.04 -6.36 3.17
C ARG A 26 -6.65 -6.46 3.80
N LEU A 27 -5.96 -7.57 3.60
CA LEU A 27 -4.59 -7.76 4.07
C LEU A 27 -3.63 -6.77 3.42
N SER A 28 -3.79 -6.48 2.13
CA SER A 28 -2.97 -5.45 1.45
C SER A 28 -3.15 -4.05 2.05
N GLN A 29 -4.34 -3.71 2.54
CA GLN A 29 -4.57 -2.46 3.26
C GLN A 29 -3.89 -2.47 4.62
N LEU A 30 -4.08 -3.54 5.40
CA LEU A 30 -3.50 -3.66 6.74
C LEU A 30 -1.97 -3.70 6.72
N LEU A 31 -1.37 -4.34 5.71
CA LEU A 31 0.08 -4.38 5.48
C LEU A 31 0.71 -3.00 5.23
N ARG A 32 -0.08 -1.96 4.92
CA ARG A 32 0.41 -0.57 4.82
C ARG A 32 0.68 0.05 6.18
N TYR A 33 0.01 -0.44 7.22
CA TYR A 33 0.00 0.15 8.55
C TYR A 33 0.71 -0.73 9.58
N TYR A 34 0.70 -2.05 9.36
CA TYR A 34 1.25 -3.03 10.29
C TYR A 34 2.27 -3.92 9.60
N LYS A 35 3.34 -4.25 10.32
CA LYS A 35 4.34 -5.22 9.88
C LYS A 35 3.89 -6.62 10.29
N PHE A 36 3.21 -7.33 9.39
CA PHE A 36 2.85 -8.73 9.62
C PHE A 36 3.96 -9.67 9.17
N ASP A 37 4.08 -10.82 9.84
CA ASP A 37 4.81 -11.97 9.33
C ASP A 37 3.96 -12.65 8.25
N THR A 38 4.22 -12.26 7.01
CA THR A 38 3.54 -12.75 5.81
C THR A 38 3.70 -14.25 5.58
N SER A 39 4.72 -14.89 6.19
CA SER A 39 4.93 -16.34 6.07
C SER A 39 3.99 -17.14 6.96
N ARG A 40 3.38 -16.49 7.95
CA ARG A 40 2.53 -17.11 8.99
C ARG A 40 1.08 -16.63 8.96
N ILE A 41 0.69 -15.89 7.90
CA ILE A 41 -0.70 -15.50 7.70
C ILE A 41 -1.50 -16.74 7.29
N LEU A 42 -2.58 -16.97 8.03
CA LEU A 42 -3.50 -18.07 7.79
C LEU A 42 -4.81 -17.51 7.23
N ILE A 43 -5.29 -18.05 6.12
CA ILE A 43 -6.57 -17.68 5.52
C ILE A 43 -7.45 -18.92 5.46
N VAL A 44 -8.60 -18.84 6.12
CA VAL A 44 -9.58 -19.91 6.21
C VAL A 44 -10.74 -19.58 5.27
N ASN A 45 -11.04 -20.50 4.36
CA ASN A 45 -12.21 -20.39 3.51
C ASN A 45 -13.42 -20.94 4.26
N CYS A 46 -14.32 -20.06 4.69
CA CYS A 46 -15.42 -20.46 5.56
C CYS A 46 -16.57 -21.18 4.83
N LYS A 47 -16.43 -21.52 3.54
CA LYS A 47 -17.47 -22.27 2.82
C LYS A 47 -17.84 -23.59 3.49
N THR A 48 -16.86 -24.27 4.07
CA THR A 48 -17.03 -25.61 4.70
C THR A 48 -17.29 -25.53 6.19
N VAL A 49 -16.88 -24.43 6.82
CA VAL A 49 -16.95 -24.19 8.28
C VAL A 49 -18.25 -23.51 8.70
N GLY A 50 -19.12 -23.17 7.74
CA GLY A 50 -20.38 -22.47 7.99
C GLY A 50 -20.24 -20.95 7.89
N ASN A 51 -20.59 -20.22 8.95
CA ASN A 51 -20.59 -18.75 8.92
C ASN A 51 -19.23 -18.19 9.39
N ALA A 52 -18.57 -17.41 8.54
CA ALA A 52 -17.32 -16.71 8.90
C ALA A 52 -17.44 -15.87 10.19
N PHE A 53 -18.63 -15.35 10.48
CA PHE A 53 -18.93 -14.64 11.72
C PHE A 53 -18.80 -15.53 12.96
N GLU A 54 -19.26 -16.77 12.88
CA GLU A 54 -19.21 -17.72 13.98
C GLU A 54 -17.77 -18.11 14.30
N LEU A 55 -16.98 -18.44 13.27
CA LEU A 55 -15.55 -18.74 13.42
C LEU A 55 -14.77 -17.53 13.98
N GLU A 56 -15.00 -16.32 13.46
CA GLU A 56 -14.40 -15.10 14.00
C GLU A 56 -14.78 -14.91 15.48
N SER A 57 -16.05 -15.12 15.84
CA SER A 57 -16.53 -15.00 17.21
C SER A 57 -15.89 -16.03 18.15
N ILE A 58 -15.76 -17.29 17.72
CA ILE A 58 -15.08 -18.35 18.48
C ILE A 58 -13.63 -17.98 18.73
N LEU A 59 -12.91 -17.50 17.70
CA LEU A 59 -11.52 -17.06 17.84
C LEU A 59 -11.39 -15.87 18.80
N HIS A 60 -12.21 -14.84 18.65
CA HIS A 60 -12.20 -13.67 19.55
C HIS A 60 -12.49 -14.04 21.01
N LYS A 61 -13.44 -14.95 21.26
CA LYS A 61 -13.78 -15.45 22.61
C LYS A 61 -12.67 -16.31 23.20
N SER A 62 -12.02 -17.13 22.38
CA SER A 62 -11.02 -18.10 22.84
C SER A 62 -9.66 -17.48 23.08
N CYS A 63 -9.33 -16.39 22.38
CA CYS A 63 -8.10 -15.61 22.51
C CYS A 63 -8.22 -14.46 23.53
N SER A 64 -9.18 -14.54 24.46
CA SER A 64 -9.67 -13.47 25.35
C SER A 64 -8.67 -12.68 26.20
N LYS A 65 -7.38 -13.02 26.22
CA LYS A 65 -6.32 -12.12 26.69
C LYS A 65 -6.10 -11.02 25.64
N LYS A 66 -7.05 -10.10 25.55
CA LYS A 66 -7.00 -8.95 24.64
C LYS A 66 -5.90 -7.99 25.11
N GLN A 67 -4.92 -7.72 24.26
CA GLN A 67 -4.15 -6.48 24.36
C GLN A 67 -4.73 -5.49 23.36
N LYS A 68 -5.35 -4.43 23.87
CA LYS A 68 -5.88 -3.35 23.02
C LYS A 68 -4.71 -2.45 22.59
N LEU A 69 -4.06 -2.77 21.48
CA LEU A 69 -3.12 -1.87 20.81
C LEU A 69 -3.91 -0.86 19.96
N MET A 70 -3.87 0.44 20.30
CA MET A 70 -4.47 1.54 19.51
C MET A 70 -3.64 2.83 19.71
N PRO A 71 -3.59 3.79 18.74
CA PRO A 71 -4.54 3.99 17.64
C PRO A 71 -3.93 4.34 16.25
N TYR A 72 -4.58 3.94 15.16
CA TYR A 72 -4.55 4.78 13.94
C TYR A 72 -5.82 4.69 13.07
N ASP A 73 -6.75 3.76 13.29
CA ASP A 73 -7.94 3.63 12.41
C ASP A 73 -9.29 3.32 13.07
N GLY A 74 -9.43 3.45 14.40
CA GLY A 74 -10.75 3.35 15.05
C GLY A 74 -11.16 1.95 15.54
N GLY A 75 -10.23 1.19 16.13
CA GLY A 75 -10.59 0.04 16.99
C GLY A 75 -10.18 -1.34 16.51
N THR A 76 -9.23 -1.46 15.58
CA THR A 76 -8.56 -2.73 15.24
C THR A 76 -8.03 -3.50 16.47
N GLU A 77 -8.71 -4.60 16.83
CA GLU A 77 -8.27 -5.47 17.94
C GLU A 77 -7.07 -6.36 17.53
N PHE A 78 -6.15 -6.54 18.49
CA PHE A 78 -5.01 -7.47 18.43
C PHE A 78 -5.04 -8.41 19.65
N PHE A 79 -4.42 -9.57 19.49
CA PHE A 79 -4.31 -10.61 20.51
C PHE A 79 -2.84 -10.90 20.77
N THR A 80 -2.48 -11.22 22.02
CA THR A 80 -1.10 -11.57 22.37
C THR A 80 -0.64 -12.82 21.62
N PHE A 81 0.64 -12.88 21.27
CA PHE A 81 1.18 -14.00 20.51
C PHE A 81 1.02 -15.37 21.20
N ASP A 82 1.04 -15.44 22.54
CA ASP A 82 0.74 -16.69 23.28
C ASP A 82 -0.65 -17.28 22.94
N ALA A 83 -1.59 -16.46 22.45
CA ALA A 83 -2.91 -16.91 22.03
C ALA A 83 -2.95 -17.34 20.54
N TYR A 84 -1.84 -17.20 19.79
CA TYR A 84 -1.74 -17.55 18.38
C TYR A 84 -1.85 -19.06 18.18
N GLU A 85 -1.03 -19.85 18.90
CA GLU A 85 -1.06 -21.32 18.80
C GLU A 85 -2.42 -21.91 19.18
N LYS A 86 -3.11 -21.26 20.13
CA LYS A 86 -4.50 -21.60 20.48
C LYS A 86 -5.46 -21.31 19.33
N ALA A 87 -5.31 -20.17 18.64
CA ALA A 87 -6.10 -19.83 17.47
C ALA A 87 -5.89 -20.83 16.32
N ILE A 88 -4.64 -21.26 16.10
CA ILE A 88 -4.30 -22.27 15.09
C ILE A 88 -4.97 -23.61 15.42
N THR A 89 -4.85 -24.06 16.67
CA THR A 89 -5.50 -25.30 17.14
C THR A 89 -7.01 -25.29 16.91
N ILE A 90 -7.67 -24.15 17.17
CA ILE A 90 -9.12 -23.99 16.94
C ILE A 90 -9.46 -24.09 15.45
N VAL A 91 -8.70 -23.41 14.58
CA VAL A 91 -8.90 -23.50 13.15
C VAL A 91 -8.74 -24.96 12.70
N GLN A 92 -7.72 -25.65 13.17
CA GLN A 92 -7.47 -27.05 12.83
C GLN A 92 -8.54 -28.02 13.36
N SER A 93 -9.18 -27.72 14.50
CA SER A 93 -10.25 -28.56 15.05
C SER A 93 -11.60 -28.37 14.37
N VAL A 94 -11.83 -27.20 13.78
CA VAL A 94 -13.12 -26.83 13.16
C VAL A 94 -13.07 -26.98 11.63
N CYS A 95 -11.90 -26.86 11.02
CA CYS A 95 -11.73 -26.90 9.57
C CYS A 95 -11.06 -28.21 9.14
N SER A 96 -11.49 -28.78 8.01
CA SER A 96 -10.73 -29.87 7.40
C SER A 96 -9.39 -29.34 6.89
N ILE A 97 -8.38 -30.20 6.77
CA ILE A 97 -7.03 -29.82 6.29
C ILE A 97 -7.08 -29.11 4.92
N ASN A 98 -8.10 -29.40 4.10
CA ASN A 98 -8.30 -28.79 2.78
C ASN A 98 -8.93 -27.38 2.81
N ASP A 99 -9.36 -26.90 3.98
CA ASP A 99 -10.20 -25.69 4.10
C ASP A 99 -9.42 -24.42 4.46
N TYR A 100 -8.13 -24.58 4.74
CA TYR A 100 -7.23 -23.45 4.99
C TYR A 100 -6.00 -23.57 4.11
N GLN A 101 -5.53 -22.41 3.64
CA GLN A 101 -4.24 -22.30 2.98
C GLN A 101 -3.35 -21.42 3.83
N THR A 102 -2.16 -21.92 4.16
CA THR A 102 -1.03 -21.05 4.41
C THR A 102 -0.66 -20.47 3.05
N ILE A 103 -1.05 -19.23 2.81
CA ILE A 103 -0.58 -18.54 1.63
C ILE A 103 0.79 -18.02 2.03
N PRO A 104 1.92 -18.57 1.53
CA PRO A 104 3.17 -17.84 1.60
C PRO A 104 2.88 -16.55 0.85
N PHE A 105 2.67 -15.47 1.59
CA PHE A 105 2.41 -14.18 0.99
C PHE A 105 3.77 -13.71 0.50
N VAL A 106 4.19 -14.28 -0.64
CA VAL A 106 5.12 -13.62 -1.54
C VAL A 106 4.47 -12.29 -1.74
N ARG A 107 5.11 -11.24 -1.21
CA ARG A 107 4.77 -9.88 -1.55
C ARG A 107 4.81 -9.87 -3.07
N GLN A 108 3.66 -10.07 -3.71
CA GLN A 108 3.46 -9.55 -5.05
C GLN A 108 3.71 -8.09 -4.78
N LYS A 109 4.91 -7.65 -5.13
CA LYS A 109 5.24 -6.25 -5.23
C LYS A 109 4.20 -5.81 -6.23
N LYS A 110 3.04 -5.38 -5.69
CA LYS A 110 1.99 -4.81 -6.48
C LYS A 110 2.71 -3.63 -7.05
N GLU A 111 3.12 -3.73 -8.30
CA GLU A 111 3.65 -2.62 -9.07
C GLU A 111 2.63 -1.54 -8.84
N ASN A 112 3.01 -0.66 -7.91
CA ASN A 112 2.15 0.43 -7.57
C ASN A 112 2.30 1.28 -8.82
N PRO A 113 1.22 1.66 -9.52
CA PRO A 113 1.39 2.67 -10.57
C PRO A 113 2.01 3.96 -10.01
N ALA A 114 1.97 4.16 -8.67
CA ALA A 114 2.75 5.17 -7.97
C ALA A 114 4.28 4.91 -7.93
N ASP A 115 4.74 3.66 -8.05
CA ASP A 115 6.16 3.29 -8.24
C ASP A 115 6.62 3.72 -9.64
N GLU A 116 5.87 3.40 -10.71
CA GLU A 116 6.21 3.87 -12.07
C GLU A 116 6.13 5.39 -12.20
N THR A 117 5.08 6.02 -11.64
CA THR A 117 4.99 7.48 -11.60
C THR A 117 6.17 8.08 -10.83
N GLY A 118 6.59 7.43 -9.74
CA GLY A 118 7.78 7.81 -8.99
C GLY A 118 9.05 7.74 -9.83
N LEU A 119 9.24 6.66 -10.59
CA LEU A 119 10.39 6.50 -11.49
C LEU A 119 10.44 7.60 -12.57
N ILE A 120 9.30 7.97 -13.13
CA ILE A 120 9.21 9.07 -14.09
C ILE A 120 9.58 10.40 -13.42
N VAL A 121 9.00 10.69 -12.26
CA VAL A 121 9.33 11.91 -11.50
C VAL A 121 10.82 11.96 -11.16
N ASP A 122 11.40 10.84 -10.73
CA ASP A 122 12.82 10.73 -10.40
C ASP A 122 13.70 11.01 -11.61
N ALA A 123 13.37 10.43 -12.77
CA ALA A 123 14.08 10.69 -14.02
C ALA A 123 14.04 12.17 -14.41
N PHE A 124 12.87 12.82 -14.31
CA PHE A 124 12.73 14.26 -14.59
C PHE A 124 13.55 15.12 -13.61
N SER A 125 13.42 14.88 -12.31
CA SER A 125 14.18 15.61 -11.27
C SER A 125 15.69 15.50 -11.48
N ASN A 126 16.17 14.31 -11.86
CA ASN A 126 17.59 14.07 -12.14
C ASN A 126 18.06 14.80 -13.41
N LYS A 127 17.30 14.77 -14.51
CA LYS A 127 17.63 15.50 -15.74
C LYS A 127 17.65 17.02 -15.51
N ILE A 128 16.68 17.55 -14.79
CA ILE A 128 16.63 18.98 -14.41
C ILE A 128 17.87 19.37 -13.61
N ARG A 129 18.21 18.59 -12.58
CA ARG A 129 19.38 18.84 -11.74
C ARG A 129 20.67 18.80 -12.56
N ALA A 130 20.84 17.77 -13.39
CA ALA A 130 22.01 17.60 -14.24
C ALA A 130 22.17 18.80 -15.19
N ARG A 131 21.10 19.17 -15.91
CA ARG A 131 21.13 20.29 -16.85
C ARG A 131 21.41 21.62 -16.17
N ARG A 132 20.83 21.87 -14.99
CA ARG A 132 21.14 23.07 -14.19
C ARG A 132 22.63 23.15 -13.86
N LEU A 133 23.23 22.03 -13.44
CA LEU A 133 24.65 21.97 -13.10
C LEU A 133 25.55 22.15 -14.33
N GLU A 134 25.19 21.60 -15.50
CA GLU A 134 25.89 21.83 -16.77
C GLU A 134 25.93 23.31 -17.15
N LEU A 135 24.84 24.03 -16.89
CA LEU A 135 24.73 25.48 -17.11
C LEU A 135 25.37 26.31 -15.99
N ASN A 136 26.00 25.68 -14.99
CA ASN A 136 26.58 26.32 -13.81
C ASN A 136 25.62 27.22 -13.02
N LEU A 137 24.32 26.90 -13.03
CA LEU A 137 23.31 27.64 -12.29
C LEU A 137 23.16 27.10 -10.87
N THR A 138 23.08 27.99 -9.89
CA THR A 138 22.58 27.64 -8.55
C THR A 138 21.06 27.44 -8.58
N GLN A 139 20.50 26.76 -7.57
CA GLN A 139 19.04 26.62 -7.44
C GLN A 139 18.33 27.98 -7.30
N ALA A 140 18.97 28.96 -6.67
CA ALA A 140 18.41 30.30 -6.50
C ALA A 140 18.37 31.08 -7.82
N GLU A 141 19.40 30.93 -8.66
CA GLU A 141 19.43 31.53 -10.00
C GLU A 141 18.40 30.90 -10.93
N LEU A 142 18.30 29.56 -10.96
CA LEU A 142 17.25 28.88 -11.71
C LEU A 142 15.85 29.33 -11.25
N ALA A 143 15.64 29.44 -9.94
CA ALA A 143 14.37 29.91 -9.38
C ALA A 143 14.02 31.32 -9.89
N LYS A 144 15.01 32.24 -9.88
CA LYS A 144 14.84 33.61 -10.39
C LYS A 144 14.51 33.63 -11.89
N LEU A 145 15.21 32.83 -12.69
CA LEU A 145 14.97 32.75 -14.14
C LEU A 145 13.60 32.16 -14.49
N ALA A 146 13.10 31.21 -13.68
CA ALA A 146 11.81 30.56 -13.86
C ALA A 146 10.64 31.30 -13.20
N ASP A 147 10.88 32.44 -12.54
CA ASP A 147 9.93 33.17 -11.71
C ASP A 147 9.26 32.30 -10.62
N LEU A 148 10.09 31.56 -9.88
CA LEU A 148 9.68 30.64 -8.82
C LEU A 148 10.46 30.88 -7.52
N SER A 149 9.97 30.33 -6.42
CA SER A 149 10.72 30.31 -5.17
C SER A 149 11.86 29.28 -5.22
N LYS A 150 12.98 29.56 -4.52
CA LYS A 150 14.09 28.59 -4.36
C LYS A 150 13.59 27.25 -3.79
N ARG A 151 12.66 27.29 -2.83
CA ARG A 151 12.06 26.10 -2.22
C ARG A 151 11.32 25.24 -3.25
N THR A 152 10.70 25.86 -4.25
CA THR A 152 10.04 25.13 -5.36
C THR A 152 11.07 24.34 -6.16
N ILE A 153 12.22 24.95 -6.49
CA ILE A 153 13.32 24.25 -7.21
C ILE A 153 13.89 23.11 -6.37
N GLU A 154 14.18 23.36 -5.08
CA GLU A 154 14.64 22.31 -4.16
C GLU A 154 13.65 21.15 -4.08
N HIS A 155 12.35 21.43 -4.05
CA HIS A 155 11.32 20.40 -4.02
C HIS A 155 11.27 19.60 -5.32
N ILE A 156 11.35 20.27 -6.48
CA ILE A 156 11.38 19.61 -7.79
C ILE A 156 12.61 18.72 -7.92
N GLU A 157 13.79 19.19 -7.53
CA GLU A 157 15.01 18.39 -7.63
C GLU A 157 15.08 17.24 -6.65
N ASN A 158 14.33 17.29 -5.54
CA ASN A 158 14.26 16.23 -4.53
C ASN A 158 13.02 15.33 -4.70
N HIS A 159 12.59 15.13 -5.94
CA HIS A 159 11.50 14.19 -6.29
C HIS A 159 10.15 14.55 -5.66
N GLY A 160 9.99 15.81 -5.26
CA GLY A 160 8.78 16.32 -4.64
C GLY A 160 7.69 16.57 -5.67
N ARG A 161 6.43 16.51 -5.20
CA ARG A 161 5.27 16.87 -6.03
C ARG A 161 5.27 18.36 -6.35
N THR A 162 5.00 18.71 -7.60
CA THR A 162 4.84 20.10 -8.03
C THR A 162 3.64 20.22 -8.97
N THR A 163 3.24 21.46 -9.27
CA THR A 163 2.24 21.71 -10.31
C THR A 163 2.88 21.55 -11.69
N PHE A 164 2.08 21.13 -12.68
CA PHE A 164 2.55 21.03 -14.07
C PHE A 164 3.10 22.37 -14.59
N TYR A 165 2.43 23.48 -14.24
CA TYR A 165 2.88 24.84 -14.57
C TYR A 165 4.32 25.11 -14.12
N ASN A 166 4.64 24.83 -12.85
CA ASN A 166 6.00 25.04 -12.32
C ASN A 166 7.03 24.17 -13.06
N MET A 167 6.66 22.93 -13.42
CA MET A 167 7.53 22.04 -14.19
C MET A 167 7.81 22.63 -15.58
N VAL A 168 6.79 23.10 -16.29
CA VAL A 168 6.94 23.73 -17.61
C VAL A 168 7.85 24.96 -17.52
N CYS A 169 7.68 25.85 -16.53
CA CYS A 169 8.55 27.02 -16.38
C CYS A 169 10.03 26.62 -16.23
N VAL A 170 10.32 25.62 -15.39
CA VAL A 170 11.69 25.13 -15.18
C VAL A 170 12.26 24.50 -16.45
N LEU A 171 11.48 23.66 -17.14
CA LEU A 171 11.95 22.99 -18.36
C LEU A 171 12.26 24.00 -19.47
N ARG A 172 11.46 25.06 -19.62
CA ARG A 172 11.72 26.12 -20.62
C ARG A 172 13.00 26.90 -20.35
N VAL A 173 13.31 27.18 -19.09
CA VAL A 173 14.56 27.88 -18.73
C VAL A 173 15.79 27.01 -19.00
N LEU A 174 15.65 25.68 -18.89
CA LEU A 174 16.73 24.72 -19.07
C LEU A 174 16.84 24.14 -20.49
N ASP A 175 15.95 24.55 -21.41
CA ASP A 175 15.83 24.02 -22.77
C ASP A 175 15.61 22.49 -22.78
N LEU A 176 14.67 22.04 -21.94
CA LEU A 176 14.32 20.63 -21.70
C LEU A 176 12.87 20.29 -22.10
N GLU A 177 12.19 21.12 -22.88
CA GLU A 177 10.80 20.89 -23.29
C GLU A 177 10.64 19.59 -24.10
N TYR A 178 11.69 19.15 -24.78
CA TYR A 178 11.72 17.90 -25.54
C TYR A 178 11.43 16.66 -24.68
N LEU A 179 11.64 16.73 -23.36
CA LEU A 179 11.32 15.64 -22.43
C LEU A 179 9.83 15.30 -22.41
N PHE A 180 8.94 16.21 -22.80
CA PHE A 180 7.53 15.90 -22.95
C PHE A 180 7.25 14.95 -24.12
N SER A 181 8.06 15.01 -25.17
CA SER A 181 7.96 14.10 -26.32
C SER A 181 8.52 12.71 -26.00
N GLU A 182 9.44 12.61 -25.03
CA GLU A 182 9.99 11.33 -24.54
C GLU A 182 9.05 10.61 -23.56
N LEU A 183 8.02 11.29 -23.04
CA LEU A 183 7.00 10.67 -22.19
C LEU A 183 6.08 9.78 -23.03
N GLU A 184 6.54 8.57 -23.32
CA GLU A 184 5.64 7.52 -23.79
C GLU A 184 4.72 7.10 -22.64
N ILE A 185 3.50 7.64 -22.63
CA ILE A 185 2.43 7.16 -21.75
C ILE A 185 1.94 5.81 -22.32
N THR A 186 2.72 4.76 -22.09
CA THR A 186 2.52 3.43 -22.69
C THR A 186 1.35 2.66 -22.08
N SER A 187 0.79 3.11 -20.96
CA SER A 187 -0.30 2.43 -20.28
C SER A 187 -1.48 3.37 -20.04
N PRO A 188 -2.72 2.99 -20.44
CA PRO A 188 -3.89 3.74 -20.02
C PRO A 188 -3.92 3.74 -18.48
N LEU A 189 -4.03 4.92 -17.87
CA LEU A 189 -4.31 5.05 -16.45
C LEU A 189 -5.47 4.10 -16.13
N ARG A 190 -5.21 3.04 -15.34
CA ARG A 190 -6.24 2.05 -14.99
C ARG A 190 -7.48 2.83 -14.58
N LYS A 191 -8.56 2.69 -15.36
CA LYS A 191 -9.85 3.33 -15.05
C LYS A 191 -10.09 3.05 -13.58
N ARG A 192 -10.10 4.10 -12.76
CA ARG A 192 -10.59 4.02 -11.39
C ARG A 192 -11.98 3.44 -11.56
N ALA A 193 -12.18 2.17 -11.19
CA ALA A 193 -13.43 1.46 -11.42
C ALA A 193 -14.55 2.42 -11.01
N SER A 194 -15.26 2.93 -12.01
CA SER A 194 -16.28 3.94 -11.81
C SER A 194 -17.32 3.26 -10.95
N ARG A 195 -17.47 3.76 -9.72
CA ARG A 195 -18.51 3.36 -8.77
C ARG A 195 -19.90 3.87 -9.21
N PHE A 196 -20.08 4.01 -10.52
CA PHE A 196 -21.25 4.49 -11.23
C PHE A 196 -21.51 3.48 -12.34
N GLU A 197 -21.88 2.27 -11.97
CA GLU A 197 -22.90 1.55 -12.71
C GLU A 197 -24.15 1.70 -11.85
N SER A 198 -24.92 2.74 -12.18
CA SER A 198 -26.35 2.89 -11.88
C SER A 198 -27.05 1.59 -12.29
N GLU A 199 -27.80 0.92 -11.40
CA GLU A 199 -29.22 1.22 -11.19
C GLU A 199 -29.86 1.70 -12.49
N ASP A 200 -30.19 0.77 -13.39
CA ASP A 200 -31.35 0.80 -14.28
C ASP A 200 -31.32 -0.43 -15.21
N GLU A 201 -32.02 -1.49 -14.80
CA GLU A 201 -33.03 -2.27 -15.56
C GLU A 201 -33.50 -3.50 -14.76
#